data_AF-A0A6M0AGB2-F1
#
_entry.id   AF-A0A6M0AGB2-F1
#
_cell.length_a   1.000
_cell.length_b   1.000
_cell.length_c   1.000
_cell.angle_alpha   90.00
_cell.angle_beta   90.00
_cell.angle_gamma   90.00
#
_symmetry.space_group_name_H-M   'P 1'
#
loop_
_entity.id
_entity.type
_entity.pdbx_description
1 polymer ?
#
loop_
_entity_poly.entity_id
_entity_poly.type
_entity_poly.pdbx_seq_one_letter_code
_entity_poly.pdbx_strand_id
1 'polypeptide(L)'
;MEQSPSLEHALKHFFGHDCFRPGQRQIIEEALQNQDLLIIMPTGGGKSLCYQLPALLKPGLTVVVSPLISLMQDQVTSLEDNGIGATFI
;
A
#
# COMPACT_ATOMS: atom_id res chain seq x y z
N MET A 1 17.89 -20.11 3.43
CA MET A 1 17.11 -19.20 2.54
C MET A 1 15.79 -18.95 3.25
N GLU A 2 15.69 -17.87 4.01
CA GLU A 2 14.40 -17.43 4.54
C GLU A 2 13.54 -17.04 3.33
N GLN A 3 12.48 -17.81 3.08
CA GLN A 3 11.52 -17.44 2.05
C GLN A 3 10.84 -16.17 2.52
N SER A 4 11.13 -15.04 1.86
CA SER A 4 10.34 -13.83 2.06
C SER A 4 8.88 -14.19 1.83
N PRO A 5 7.96 -13.80 2.72
CA PRO A 5 6.54 -14.13 2.55
C PRO A 5 6.07 -13.62 1.19
N SER A 6 5.25 -14.42 0.50
CA SER A 6 4.69 -14.02 -0.79
C SER A 6 3.89 -12.72 -0.65
N LEU A 7 3.76 -11.97 -1.74
CA LEU A 7 2.94 -10.75 -1.75
C LEU A 7 1.49 -11.03 -1.34
N GLU A 8 0.97 -12.20 -1.67
CA GLU A 8 -0.35 -12.67 -1.24
C GLU A 8 -0.43 -12.84 0.28
N HIS A 9 0.62 -13.38 0.91
CA HIS A 9 0.66 -13.52 2.36
C HIS A 9 0.68 -12.16 3.05
N ALA A 10 1.48 -11.22 2.54
CA ALA A 10 1.52 -9.86 3.08
C ALA A 10 0.19 -9.12 2.87
N LEU A 11 -0.42 -9.26 1.69
CA LEU A 11 -1.75 -8.73 1.39
C LEU A 11 -2.80 -9.25 2.38
N LYS A 12 -2.82 -10.56 2.62
CA LYS A 12 -3.75 -11.18 3.55
C LYS A 12 -3.48 -10.75 4.99
N HIS A 13 -2.22 -10.69 5.38
CA HIS A 13 -1.81 -10.35 6.74
C HIS A 13 -2.18 -8.92 7.12
N PHE A 14 -1.89 -7.94 6.25
CA PHE A 14 -2.09 -6.52 6.55
C PHE A 14 -3.46 -5.97 6.14
N PHE A 15 -4.09 -6.52 5.09
CA PHE A 15 -5.33 -5.98 4.52
C PHE A 15 -6.48 -6.99 4.44
N GLY A 16 -6.26 -8.25 4.83
CA GLY A 16 -7.30 -9.29 4.86
C GLY A 16 -7.78 -9.78 3.48
N HIS A 17 -7.22 -9.28 2.38
CA HIS A 17 -7.61 -9.65 1.01
C HIS A 17 -6.95 -10.94 0.54
N ASP A 18 -7.68 -11.77 -0.21
CA ASP A 18 -7.18 -13.04 -0.74
C ASP A 18 -6.47 -12.90 -2.09
N CYS A 19 -6.80 -11.86 -2.87
CA CYS A 19 -6.25 -11.65 -4.20
C CYS A 19 -6.08 -10.17 -4.54
N PHE A 20 -5.10 -9.88 -5.39
CA PHE A 20 -4.91 -8.56 -5.99
C PHE A 20 -5.96 -8.29 -7.07
N ARG A 21 -6.38 -7.04 -7.17
CA ARG A 21 -7.12 -6.55 -8.34
C ARG A 21 -6.18 -6.42 -9.54
N PRO A 22 -6.70 -6.38 -10.78
CA PRO A 22 -5.90 -6.24 -11.98
C PRO A 22 -4.89 -5.08 -11.89
N GLY A 23 -3.64 -5.35 -12.25
CA GLY A 23 -2.53 -4.39 -12.24
C GLY A 23 -1.87 -4.12 -10.88
N GLN A 24 -2.56 -4.33 -9.74
CA GLN A 24 -2.00 -4.00 -8.42
C GLN A 24 -0.71 -4.75 -8.13
N ARG A 25 -0.67 -6.07 -8.39
CA ARG A 25 0.51 -6.90 -8.13
C ARG A 25 1.73 -6.37 -8.88
N GLN A 26 1.58 -6.11 -10.18
CA GLN A 26 2.67 -5.60 -11.02
C GLN A 26 3.19 -4.26 -10.49
N ILE A 27 2.29 -3.32 -10.19
CA ILE A 27 2.67 -2.01 -9.64
C ILE A 27 3.45 -2.16 -8.33
N ILE A 28 3.00 -3.06 -7.44
CA ILE A 28 3.64 -3.32 -6.14
C ILE A 28 5.03 -3.94 -6.35
N GLU A 29 5.18 -4.89 -7.26
CA GLU A 29 6.48 -5.49 -7.60
C GLU A 29 7.47 -4.45 -8.13
N GLU A 30 7.03 -3.58 -9.04
CA GLU A 30 7.85 -2.49 -9.59
C GLU A 30 8.23 -1.46 -8.49
N ALA A 31 7.30 -1.10 -7.60
CA ALA A 31 7.56 -0.20 -6.47
C ALA A 31 8.56 -0.77 -5.45
N LEU A 32 8.50 -2.09 -5.21
CA LEU A 32 9.46 -2.80 -4.36
C LEU A 32 10.87 -2.80 -4.97
N GLN A 33 10.98 -2.75 -6.30
CA GLN A 33 12.24 -2.60 -7.03
C GLN A 33 12.78 -1.16 -7.07
N ASN A 34 12.14 -0.21 -6.38
CA ASN A 34 12.49 1.22 -6.38
C ASN A 34 12.37 1.88 -7.76
N GLN A 35 11.44 1.42 -8.61
CA GLN A 35 11.14 2.10 -9.87
C GLN A 35 10.23 3.32 -9.64
N ASP A 36 10.43 4.37 -10.43
CA ASP A 36 9.52 5.52 -10.49
C ASP A 36 8.29 5.17 -11.34
N LEU A 37 7.10 5.32 -10.78
CA LEU A 37 5.85 4.86 -11.40
C LEU A 37 4.81 5.97 -11.56
N LEU A 38 4.19 6.03 -12.73
CA LEU A 38 2.96 6.79 -12.97
C LEU A 38 1.79 5.82 -13.09
N ILE A 39 0.89 5.84 -12.12
CA ILE A 39 -0.23 4.90 -12.03
C ILE A 39 -1.54 5.63 -12.40
N ILE A 40 -2.23 5.14 -13.43
CA ILE A 40 -3.56 5.62 -13.82
C ILE A 40 -4.57 4.54 -13.49
N MET A 41 -5.37 4.77 -12.45
CA MET A 41 -6.42 3.86 -12.00
C MET A 41 -7.71 4.64 -11.73
N PRO A 42 -8.89 4.05 -12.00
CA PRO A 42 -10.16 4.69 -11.68
C PRO A 42 -10.33 4.85 -10.16
N THR A 43 -11.20 5.78 -9.75
CA THR A 43 -11.65 5.86 -8.36
C THR A 43 -12.21 4.52 -7.90
N GLY A 44 -11.87 4.12 -6.68
CA GLY A 44 -12.22 2.80 -6.15
C GLY A 44 -11.38 1.64 -6.71
N GLY A 45 -10.45 1.88 -7.65
CA GLY A 45 -9.57 0.86 -8.23
C GLY A 45 -8.53 0.25 -7.27
N GLY A 46 -8.42 0.78 -6.05
CA GLY A 46 -7.48 0.27 -5.03
C GLY A 46 -6.06 0.83 -5.16
N LYS A 47 -5.91 2.06 -5.65
CA LYS A 47 -4.61 2.74 -5.80
C LYS A 47 -3.83 2.89 -4.49
N SER A 48 -4.51 2.98 -3.35
CA SER A 48 -3.85 3.13 -2.04
C SER A 48 -2.99 1.93 -1.68
N LEU A 49 -3.50 0.71 -1.94
CA LEU A 49 -2.77 -0.53 -1.70
C LEU A 49 -1.41 -0.56 -2.43
N CYS A 50 -1.36 0.04 -3.63
CA CYS A 50 -0.18 0.05 -4.47
C CYS A 50 1.03 0.79 -3.87
N TYR A 51 0.82 1.71 -2.93
CA TYR A 51 1.92 2.35 -2.17
C TYR A 51 1.96 1.91 -0.70
N GLN A 52 0.83 1.50 -0.11
CA GLN A 52 0.75 1.06 1.29
C GLN A 52 1.42 -0.30 1.50
N LEU A 53 1.19 -1.29 0.63
CA LEU A 53 1.81 -2.60 0.80
C LEU A 53 3.35 -2.53 0.65
N PRO A 54 3.91 -1.84 -0.36
CA PRO A 54 5.36 -1.60 -0.41
C PRO A 54 5.90 -0.85 0.80
N ALA A 55 5.15 0.09 1.37
CA ALA A 55 5.56 0.83 2.56
C ALA A 55 5.75 -0.08 3.79
N LEU A 56 4.96 -1.15 3.90
CA LEU A 56 5.05 -2.11 4.99
C LEU A 56 6.16 -3.16 4.80
N LEU A 57 6.51 -3.43 3.54
CA LEU A 57 7.50 -4.45 3.19
C LEU A 57 8.93 -3.91 3.12
N LYS A 58 9.10 -2.59 3.00
CA LYS A 58 10.40 -1.93 2.94
C LYS A 58 10.75 -1.34 4.31
N PRO A 59 12.03 -1.38 4.72
CA PRO A 59 12.45 -0.66 5.90
C PRO A 59 12.33 0.86 5.69
N GLY A 60 11.96 1.58 6.74
CA GLY A 60 11.91 3.05 6.74
C GLY A 60 10.49 3.62 6.79
N LEU A 61 10.36 4.88 6.39
CA LEU A 61 9.11 5.64 6.39
C LEU A 61 8.72 6.00 4.96
N THR A 62 7.48 5.68 4.57
CA THR A 62 6.90 6.17 3.32
C THR A 62 6.16 7.47 3.57
N VAL A 63 6.49 8.51 2.81
CA VAL A 63 5.82 9.82 2.86
C VAL A 63 4.79 9.88 1.74
N VAL A 64 3.53 10.14 2.10
CA VAL A 64 2.43 10.31 1.14
C VAL A 64 1.99 11.77 1.13
N VAL A 65 2.07 12.41 -0.03
CA VAL A 65 1.61 13.80 -0.21
C VAL A 65 0.19 13.77 -0.75
N SER A 66 -0.76 14.31 0.03
CA SER A 66 -2.18 14.42 -0.36
C SER A 66 -2.64 15.87 -0.23
N PRO A 67 -3.44 16.38 -1.18
CA PRO A 67 -3.89 17.77 -1.16
C PRO A 67 -5.03 18.04 -0.17
N LEU A 68 -5.71 17.01 0.34
CA LEU A 68 -6.92 17.14 1.15
C LEU A 68 -6.75 16.47 2.51
N ILE A 69 -6.96 17.23 3.59
CA ILE A 69 -6.92 16.74 4.97
C ILE A 69 -7.96 15.63 5.19
N SER A 70 -9.16 15.77 4.64
CA SER A 70 -10.20 14.73 4.75
C SER A 70 -9.73 13.39 4.17
N LEU A 71 -9.02 13.42 3.04
CA LEU A 71 -8.47 12.21 2.43
C LEU A 71 -7.32 11.64 3.26
N MET A 72 -6.48 12.50 3.86
CA MET A 72 -5.39 12.07 4.75
C MET A 72 -5.95 11.36 5.97
N GLN A 73 -6.97 11.94 6.60
CA GLN A 73 -7.68 11.36 7.74
C GLN A 73 -8.30 10.00 7.39
N ASP A 74 -9.01 9.90 6.26
CA ASP A 74 -9.60 8.63 5.81
C ASP A 74 -8.55 7.53 5.60
N GLN A 75 -7.37 7.87 5.04
CA GLN A 75 -6.29 6.90 4.85
C GLN A 75 -5.66 6.47 6.18
N VAL A 76 -5.43 7.41 7.12
CA VAL A 76 -4.82 7.11 8.41
C VAL A 76 -5.75 6.27 9.27
N THR A 77 -7.03 6.64 9.39
CA THR A 77 -8.03 5.82 10.11
C THR A 77 -8.08 4.40 9.57
N SER A 78 -8.11 4.23 8.24
CA SER A 78 -8.13 2.89 7.62
C SER A 78 -6.86 2.07 7.88
N LEU A 79 -5.71 2.71 8.09
CA LEU A 79 -4.47 2.02 8.45
C LEU A 79 -4.46 1.66 9.94
N GLU A 80 -4.89 2.58 10.79
CA GLU A 80 -5.03 2.35 12.24
C GLU A 80 -6.01 1.21 12.55
N ASP A 81 -7.13 1.13 11.83
CA ASP A 81 -8.11 0.02 11.93
C ASP A 81 -7.49 -1.35 11.59
N ASN A 82 -6.45 -1.37 10.74
CA ASN A 82 -5.67 -2.56 10.41
C ASN A 82 -4.46 -2.77 11.34
N GLY A 83 -4.32 -1.97 12.40
CA GLY A 83 -3.19 -2.02 13.34
C GLY A 83 -1.88 -1.50 12.75
N ILE A 84 -1.94 -0.72 11.67
CA ILE A 84 -0.77 -0.17 10.99
C ILE A 84 -0.52 1.26 11.47
N GLY A 85 0.68 1.52 11.98
CA GLY A 85 1.08 2.86 12.42
C GLY A 85 1.19 3.83 11.24
N ALA A 86 0.37 4.88 11.24
CA ALA A 86 0.40 5.97 10.28
C ALA A 86 -0.02 7.28 10.97
N THR A 87 0.36 8.42 10.39
CA THR A 87 -0.02 9.73 10.92
C THR A 87 -0.01 10.78 9.81
N PHE A 88 -0.55 11.96 10.09
CA PHE A 88 -0.59 13.10 9.18
C PHE A 88 -0.47 14.43 9.95
N ILE A 89 -0.10 15.51 9.24
CA ILE A 89 0.11 16.87 9.78
C ILE A 89 -0.87 17.83 9.10
#